data_AF-A0A7S4FHZ7-F1
#
_entry.id   AF-A0A7S4FHZ7-F1
#
_cell.length_a   1.000
_cell.length_b   1.000
_cell.length_c   1.000
_cell.angle_alpha   90.00
_cell.angle_beta   90.00
_cell.angle_gamma   90.00
#
_symmetry.space_group_name_H-M   'P 1'
#
loop_
_entity.id
_entity.type
_entity.pdbx_description
1 polymer ?
#
loop_
_entity_poly.entity_id
_entity_poly.type
_entity_poly.pdbx_seq_one_letter_code
_entity_poly.pdbx_strand_id
1 'polypeptide(L)'
;ALISATDPVTVLAVFQKQGVDNDLYSLVFGESVLNDAVALVMVRTLLEFQSTDLTVKTVFLAVLNFGKSFLGSFAIGVLVALVSALLYRLARMHEQHEFQTLEVTLLFLFPYSAYLIADGLGMSGIVSILFCGIVMRHYAYWNLSKAARTQTKFVLKVLASMM
;
A
#
# COMPACT_ATOMS: atom_id res chain seq x y z
N ALA A 1 10.03 -17.20 -5.17
CA ALA A 1 9.31 -15.90 -5.05
C ALA A 1 7.87 -16.02 -5.55
N LEU A 2 7.61 -16.37 -6.82
CA LEU A 2 6.25 -16.47 -7.36
C LEU A 2 5.33 -17.49 -6.65
N ILE A 3 5.89 -18.61 -6.17
CA ILE A 3 5.17 -19.66 -5.42
C ILE A 3 4.92 -19.25 -3.95
N SER A 4 5.55 -18.16 -3.47
CA SER A 4 5.41 -17.69 -2.09
C SER A 4 4.13 -16.88 -1.86
N ALA A 5 3.49 -16.38 -2.92
CA ALA A 5 2.24 -15.63 -2.83
C ALA A 5 1.12 -16.58 -2.40
N THR A 6 0.81 -16.57 -1.11
CA THR A 6 -0.35 -17.25 -0.54
C THR A 6 -1.56 -16.37 -0.77
N ASP A 7 -2.55 -16.85 -1.52
CA ASP A 7 -3.86 -16.20 -1.63
C ASP A 7 -4.79 -16.74 -0.53
N PRO A 8 -4.99 -16.03 0.59
CA PRO A 8 -5.81 -16.51 1.69
C PRO A 8 -7.32 -16.34 1.42
N VAL A 9 -7.74 -15.72 0.30
CA VAL A 9 -9.13 -15.24 0.11
C VAL A 9 -10.17 -16.35 0.37
N THR A 10 -9.91 -17.59 -0.07
CA THR A 10 -10.82 -18.72 0.17
C THR A 10 -10.86 -19.14 1.65
N VAL A 11 -9.72 -19.16 2.34
CA VAL A 11 -9.63 -19.51 3.77
C VAL A 11 -10.27 -18.42 4.63
N LEU A 12 -10.06 -17.17 4.24
CA LEU A 12 -10.56 -15.99 4.90
C LEU A 12 -12.11 -15.91 4.84
N ALA A 13 -12.70 -16.28 3.70
CA ALA A 13 -14.15 -16.37 3.52
C ALA A 13 -14.80 -17.47 4.41
N VAL A 14 -14.07 -18.55 4.70
CA VAL A 14 -14.53 -19.62 5.61
C VAL A 14 -14.41 -19.18 7.07
N PHE A 15 -13.33 -18.50 7.45
CA PHE A 15 -13.14 -17.96 8.80
C PHE A 15 -14.17 -16.89 9.18
N GLN A 16 -14.57 -16.05 8.23
CA GLN A 16 -15.62 -15.04 8.46
C GLN A 16 -17.00 -15.67 8.71
N LYS A 17 -17.28 -16.85 8.11
CA LYS A 17 -18.51 -17.62 8.37
C LYS A 17 -18.51 -18.37 9.70
N GLN A 18 -17.33 -18.71 10.24
CA GLN A 18 -17.19 -19.40 11.52
C GLN A 18 -17.07 -18.46 12.73
N GLY A 19 -17.06 -17.14 12.54
CA GLY A 19 -16.94 -16.18 13.64
C GLY A 19 -15.55 -16.19 14.28
N VAL A 20 -14.51 -16.43 13.49
CA VAL A 20 -13.11 -16.36 13.92
C VAL A 20 -12.75 -14.93 14.36
N ASP A 21 -11.85 -14.82 15.33
CA ASP A 21 -11.38 -13.57 15.90
C ASP A 21 -10.88 -12.58 14.82
N ASN A 22 -11.37 -11.35 14.85
CA ASN A 22 -11.07 -10.32 13.85
C ASN A 22 -9.56 -9.99 13.80
N ASP A 23 -8.85 -10.27 14.89
CA ASP A 23 -7.41 -10.07 15.02
C ASP A 23 -6.64 -11.09 14.16
N LEU A 24 -7.05 -12.36 14.13
CA LEU A 24 -6.40 -13.38 13.31
C LEU A 24 -6.64 -13.13 11.82
N TYR A 25 -7.85 -12.71 11.46
CA TYR A 25 -8.17 -12.28 10.09
C TYR A 25 -7.23 -11.17 9.61
N SER A 26 -7.07 -10.13 10.43
CA SER A 26 -6.27 -8.95 10.07
C SER A 26 -4.78 -9.28 9.98
N LEU A 27 -4.29 -10.18 10.84
CA LEU A 27 -2.90 -10.64 10.83
C LEU A 27 -2.54 -11.39 9.55
N VAL A 28 -3.31 -12.43 9.19
CA VAL A 28 -3.04 -13.27 8.01
C VAL A 28 -3.19 -12.46 6.72
N PHE A 29 -4.19 -11.57 6.65
CA PHE A 29 -4.35 -10.66 5.52
C PHE A 29 -3.15 -9.72 5.39
N GLY A 30 -2.71 -9.10 6.49
CA GLY A 30 -1.55 -8.21 6.49
C GLY A 30 -0.26 -8.91 6.06
N GLU A 31 -0.02 -10.12 6.57
CA GLU A 31 1.12 -10.96 6.18
C GLU A 31 1.11 -11.29 4.69
N SER A 32 -0.03 -11.71 4.15
CA SER A 32 -0.17 -12.09 2.74
C SER A 32 0.12 -10.92 1.81
N VAL A 33 -0.43 -9.75 2.10
CA VAL A 33 -0.24 -8.53 1.29
C VAL A 33 1.21 -8.04 1.36
N LEU A 34 1.84 -8.07 2.55
CA LEU A 34 3.26 -7.70 2.69
C LEU A 34 4.18 -8.67 1.94
N ASN A 35 3.91 -9.97 2.04
CA ASN A 35 4.69 -11.00 1.37
C ASN A 35 4.60 -10.87 -0.16
N ASP A 36 3.41 -10.57 -0.72
CA ASP A 36 3.27 -10.33 -2.15
C ASP A 36 4.09 -9.11 -2.62
N ALA A 37 4.03 -8.02 -1.85
CA ALA A 37 4.82 -6.82 -2.14
C ALA A 37 6.34 -7.10 -2.10
N VAL A 38 6.81 -7.85 -1.10
CA VAL A 38 8.24 -8.24 -0.97
C VAL A 38 8.67 -9.18 -2.11
N ALA A 39 7.86 -10.19 -2.42
CA ALA A 39 8.13 -11.15 -3.48
C ALA A 39 8.25 -10.45 -4.84
N LEU A 40 7.39 -9.47 -5.11
CA LEU A 40 7.41 -8.71 -6.35
C LEU A 40 8.66 -7.82 -6.47
N VAL A 41 9.08 -7.15 -5.40
CA VAL A 41 10.35 -6.39 -5.40
C VAL A 41 11.53 -7.32 -5.62
N MET A 42 11.53 -8.48 -4.98
CA MET A 42 12.57 -9.49 -5.17
C MET A 42 12.64 -9.93 -6.63
N VAL A 43 11.51 -10.23 -7.27
CA VAL A 43 11.47 -10.60 -8.70
C VAL A 43 11.98 -9.47 -9.59
N ARG A 44 11.57 -8.22 -9.37
CA ARG A 44 12.07 -7.06 -10.14
C ARG A 44 13.59 -6.95 -10.04
N THR A 45 14.15 -7.05 -8.83
CA THR A 45 15.60 -7.01 -8.65
C THR A 45 16.30 -8.18 -9.33
N LEU A 46 15.75 -9.40 -9.26
CA LEU A 46 16.36 -10.55 -9.94
C LEU A 46 16.36 -10.40 -11.47
N LEU A 47 15.30 -9.81 -12.04
CA LEU A 47 15.22 -9.54 -13.48
C LEU A 47 16.26 -8.50 -13.94
N GLU A 48 16.54 -7.48 -13.12
CA GLU A 48 17.61 -6.50 -13.41
C GLU A 48 19.00 -7.15 -13.46
N PHE A 49 19.24 -8.21 -12.69
CA PHE A 49 20.53 -8.89 -12.60
C PHE A 49 20.63 -10.17 -13.44
N GLN A 50 19.57 -10.56 -14.18
CA GLN A 50 19.53 -11.81 -14.96
C GLN A 50 20.62 -11.88 -16.05
N SER A 51 21.07 -10.73 -16.55
CA SER A 51 22.07 -10.62 -17.62
C SER A 51 23.51 -10.51 -17.12
N THR A 52 23.75 -10.57 -15.81
CA THR A 52 25.09 -10.41 -15.21
C THR A 52 25.64 -11.74 -14.72
N ASP A 53 26.95 -11.97 -14.88
CA ASP A 53 27.61 -13.16 -14.34
C ASP A 53 27.40 -13.30 -12.83
N LEU A 54 27.01 -14.51 -12.41
CA LEU A 54 26.72 -14.85 -11.02
C LEU A 54 28.02 -14.94 -10.20
N THR A 55 28.49 -13.78 -9.75
CA THR A 55 29.61 -13.64 -8.81
C THR A 55 29.08 -13.30 -7.42
N VAL A 56 29.80 -13.69 -6.35
CA VAL A 56 29.47 -13.33 -4.95
C VAL A 56 29.28 -11.81 -4.79
N LYS A 57 30.05 -11.01 -5.53
CA LYS A 57 29.92 -9.54 -5.59
C LYS A 57 28.57 -9.10 -6.17
N THR A 58 28.10 -9.75 -7.24
CA THR A 58 26.81 -9.46 -7.90
C THR A 58 25.65 -9.78 -6.96
N VAL A 59 25.72 -10.90 -6.25
CA VAL A 59 24.70 -11.29 -5.25
C VAL A 59 24.63 -10.28 -4.12
N PHE A 60 25.78 -9.85 -3.58
CA PHE A 60 25.82 -8.82 -2.54
C PHE A 60 25.23 -7.49 -3.02
N LEU A 61 25.56 -7.08 -4.26
CA LEU A 61 25.02 -5.86 -4.87
C LEU A 61 23.50 -5.95 -5.09
N ALA A 62 22.99 -7.11 -5.49
CA ALA A 62 21.56 -7.35 -5.67
C ALA A 62 20.80 -7.23 -4.34
N VAL A 63 21.32 -7.79 -3.26
CA VAL A 63 20.73 -7.65 -1.91
C VAL A 63 20.73 -6.19 -1.46
N LEU A 64 21.81 -5.45 -1.73
CA LEU A 64 21.91 -4.04 -1.38
C LEU A 64 20.94 -3.17 -2.19
N ASN A 65 20.79 -3.44 -3.49
CA ASN A 65 19.82 -2.77 -4.35
C ASN A 65 18.39 -3.08 -3.94
N PHE A 66 18.09 -4.34 -3.57
CA PHE A 66 16.81 -4.72 -3.00
C PHE A 66 16.49 -3.92 -1.73
N GLY A 67 17.43 -3.89 -0.77
CA GLY A 67 17.27 -3.13 0.46
C GLY A 67 17.07 -1.64 0.21
N LYS A 68 17.87 -1.04 -0.69
CA LYS A 68 17.75 0.36 -1.08
C LYS A 68 16.40 0.66 -1.73
N SER A 69 15.95 -0.18 -2.66
CA SER A 69 14.66 -0.01 -3.35
C SER A 69 13.50 -0.13 -2.37
N PHE A 70 13.55 -1.12 -1.46
CA PHE A 70 12.53 -1.33 -0.46
C PHE A 70 12.44 -0.17 0.55
N LEU A 71 13.56 0.25 1.14
CA LEU A 71 13.59 1.38 2.08
C LEU A 71 13.26 2.72 1.40
N GLY A 72 13.72 2.91 0.15
CA GLY A 72 13.41 4.09 -0.64
C GLY A 72 11.90 4.23 -0.90
N SER A 73 11.27 3.14 -1.36
CA SER A 73 9.81 3.09 -1.54
C SER A 73 9.04 3.30 -0.24
N PHE A 74 9.48 2.69 0.85
CA PHE A 74 8.89 2.89 2.17
C PHE A 74 8.91 4.37 2.57
N ALA A 75 10.07 5.02 2.44
CA ALA A 75 10.23 6.43 2.80
C ALA A 75 9.32 7.33 1.94
N ILE A 76 9.24 7.10 0.63
CA ILE A 76 8.38 7.86 -0.29
C ILE A 76 6.90 7.70 0.12
N GLY A 77 6.46 6.46 0.36
CA GLY A 77 5.07 6.18 0.75
C GLY A 77 4.69 6.89 2.06
N VAL A 78 5.56 6.82 3.07
CA VAL A 78 5.37 7.51 4.35
C VAL A 78 5.32 9.02 4.17
N LEU A 79 6.25 9.61 3.40
CA LEU A 79 6.32 11.05 3.18
C LEU A 79 5.05 11.56 2.49
N VAL A 80 4.59 10.90 1.42
CA VAL A 80 3.37 11.30 0.71
C VAL A 80 2.13 11.18 1.61
N ALA A 81 2.07 10.15 2.46
CA ALA A 81 0.98 9.99 3.42
C ALA A 81 0.97 11.05 4.53
N LEU A 82 2.14 11.50 4.99
CA LEU A 82 2.24 12.59 5.94
C LEU A 82 1.85 13.93 5.31
N VAL A 83 2.28 14.17 4.06
CA VAL A 83 1.86 15.35 3.29
C VAL A 83 0.35 15.35 3.10
N SER A 84 -0.27 14.22 2.76
CA SER A 84 -1.73 14.14 2.61
C SER A 84 -2.44 14.44 3.94
N ALA A 85 -1.98 13.87 5.06
CA ALA A 85 -2.53 14.15 6.38
C ALA A 85 -2.43 15.63 6.76
N LEU A 86 -1.29 16.28 6.47
CA LEU A 86 -1.09 17.71 6.67
C LEU A 86 -2.02 18.55 5.77
N LEU A 87 -2.20 18.17 4.50
CA LEU A 87 -3.11 18.87 3.58
C LEU A 87 -4.55 18.80 4.06
N TYR A 88 -5.03 17.62 4.49
CA TYR A 88 -6.36 17.49 5.09
C TYR A 88 -6.52 18.38 6.33
N ARG A 89 -5.46 18.53 7.14
CA ARG A 89 -5.50 19.31 8.38
C ARG A 89 -5.48 20.81 8.10
N LEU A 90 -4.61 21.25 7.20
CA LEU A 90 -4.43 22.66 6.87
C LEU A 90 -5.66 23.21 6.13
N ALA A 91 -6.23 22.42 5.21
CA ALA A 91 -7.40 22.83 4.45
C ALA A 91 -8.71 22.81 5.27
N ARG A 92 -8.67 22.40 6.56
CA ARG A 92 -9.85 22.28 7.44
C ARG A 92 -11.04 21.58 6.78
N MET A 93 -10.77 20.60 5.92
CA MET A 93 -11.81 19.93 5.12
C MET A 93 -12.89 19.29 6.01
N HIS A 94 -12.53 18.96 7.25
CA HIS A 94 -13.46 18.46 8.26
C HIS A 94 -14.64 19.40 8.58
N GLU A 95 -14.46 20.72 8.49
CA GLU A 95 -15.49 21.71 8.83
C GLU A 95 -16.45 21.97 7.66
N GLN A 96 -16.05 21.68 6.42
CA GLN A 96 -16.76 22.05 5.21
C GLN A 96 -17.42 20.83 4.55
N HIS A 97 -18.70 20.63 4.84
CA HIS A 97 -19.49 19.50 4.30
C HIS A 97 -19.60 19.51 2.76
N GLU A 98 -19.41 20.65 2.10
CA GLU A 98 -19.54 20.77 0.64
C GLU A 98 -18.40 20.08 -0.14
N PHE A 99 -17.25 19.79 0.47
CA PHE A 99 -16.08 19.23 -0.22
C PHE A 99 -15.91 17.70 -0.06
N GLN A 100 -16.96 16.99 0.33
CA GLN A 100 -16.91 15.54 0.56
C GLN A 100 -16.37 14.74 -0.64
N THR A 101 -16.80 15.07 -1.87
CA THR A 101 -16.33 14.39 -3.08
C THR A 101 -14.84 14.61 -3.31
N LEU A 102 -14.33 15.80 -2.97
CA LEU A 102 -12.93 16.15 -3.11
C LEU A 102 -12.07 15.40 -2.07
N GLU A 103 -12.55 15.26 -0.83
CA GLU A 103 -11.89 14.43 0.18
C GLU A 103 -11.71 12.97 -0.28
N VAL A 104 -12.78 12.36 -0.81
CA VAL A 104 -12.73 10.98 -1.32
C VAL A 104 -11.80 10.87 -2.52
N THR A 105 -11.84 11.83 -3.45
CA THR A 105 -10.98 11.84 -4.64
C THR A 105 -9.51 11.94 -4.25
N LEU A 106 -9.15 12.86 -3.35
CA LEU A 106 -7.79 13.01 -2.85
C LEU A 106 -7.30 11.75 -2.13
N LEU A 107 -8.18 11.05 -1.42
CA LEU A 107 -7.83 9.82 -0.71
C LEU A 107 -7.35 8.71 -1.67
N PHE A 108 -7.84 8.67 -2.90
CA PHE A 108 -7.35 7.77 -3.95
C PHE A 108 -6.16 8.35 -4.73
N LEU A 109 -6.12 9.69 -4.89
CA LEU A 109 -5.07 10.37 -5.65
C LEU A 109 -3.70 10.33 -4.98
N PHE A 110 -3.62 10.54 -3.66
CA PHE A 110 -2.34 10.51 -2.92
C PHE A 110 -1.62 9.15 -2.93
N PRO A 111 -2.28 8.01 -2.69
CA PRO A 111 -1.61 6.72 -2.83
C PRO A 111 -1.14 6.48 -4.28
N TYR A 112 -1.92 6.90 -5.28
CA TYR A 112 -1.52 6.79 -6.67
C TYR A 112 -0.33 7.71 -7.02
N SER A 113 -0.26 8.92 -6.47
CA SER A 113 0.92 9.78 -6.67
C SER A 113 2.17 9.21 -6.00
N ALA A 114 2.04 8.59 -4.83
CA ALA A 114 3.13 7.87 -4.17
C ALA A 114 3.67 6.72 -5.03
N TYR A 115 2.79 6.01 -5.74
CA TYR A 115 3.17 4.99 -6.72
C TYR A 115 4.01 5.61 -7.85
N LEU A 116 3.50 6.66 -8.51
CA LEU A 116 4.16 7.28 -9.66
C LEU A 116 5.51 7.90 -9.30
N ILE A 117 5.62 8.54 -8.13
CA ILE A 117 6.87 9.13 -7.65
C ILE A 117 7.91 8.03 -7.42
N ALA A 118 7.52 6.92 -6.79
CA ALA A 118 8.45 5.82 -6.54
C ALA A 118 8.88 5.11 -7.83
N ASP A 119 7.95 4.82 -8.73
CA ASP A 119 8.25 4.17 -10.02
C ASP A 119 9.14 5.09 -10.90
N GLY A 120 8.89 6.41 -10.90
CA GLY A 120 9.73 7.40 -11.59
C GLY A 120 11.13 7.58 -11.02
N LEU A 121 11.35 7.23 -9.75
CA LEU A 121 12.67 7.21 -9.11
C LEU A 121 13.40 5.86 -9.24
N GLY A 122 12.83 4.91 -10.00
CA GLY A 122 13.37 3.55 -10.14
C GLY A 122 13.22 2.71 -8.87
N MET A 123 12.31 3.10 -7.97
CA MET A 123 11.98 2.38 -6.74
C MET A 123 10.70 1.54 -6.96
N SER A 124 10.33 0.69 -6.01
CA SER A 124 9.08 -0.07 -6.08
C SER A 124 7.85 0.81 -5.81
N GLY A 125 7.11 1.17 -6.87
CA GLY A 125 5.82 1.88 -6.77
C GLY A 125 4.80 1.16 -5.89
N ILE A 126 4.80 -0.17 -5.93
CA ILE A 126 3.82 -1.05 -5.27
C ILE A 126 4.05 -1.07 -3.76
N VAL A 127 5.31 -1.09 -3.33
CA VAL A 127 5.66 -0.93 -1.91
C VAL A 127 5.31 0.48 -1.42
N SER A 128 5.57 1.51 -2.23
CA SER A 128 5.25 2.90 -1.89
C SER A 128 3.75 3.12 -1.67
N ILE A 129 2.89 2.67 -2.59
CA ILE A 129 1.43 2.80 -2.44
C ILE A 129 0.87 2.03 -1.25
N LEU A 130 1.42 0.85 -0.95
CA LEU A 130 1.04 0.04 0.20
C LEU A 130 1.33 0.77 1.51
N PHE A 131 2.56 1.23 1.72
CA PHE A 131 2.93 1.94 2.94
C PHE A 131 2.23 3.31 3.04
N CYS A 132 2.05 4.00 1.92
CA CYS A 132 1.24 5.21 1.87
C CYS A 132 -0.18 4.95 2.39
N GLY A 133 -0.85 3.90 1.90
CA GLY A 133 -2.18 3.51 2.34
C GLY A 133 -2.26 3.17 3.83
N ILE A 134 -1.29 2.42 4.36
CA ILE A 134 -1.20 2.07 5.79
C ILE A 134 -1.08 3.33 6.66
N VAL A 135 -0.18 4.25 6.30
CA VAL A 135 0.05 5.49 7.04
C VAL A 135 -1.16 6.43 6.92
N MET A 136 -1.75 6.57 5.74
CA MET A 136 -2.97 7.37 5.56
C MET A 136 -4.15 6.82 6.36
N ARG A 137 -4.28 5.50 6.49
CA ARG A 137 -5.29 4.89 7.36
C ARG A 137 -5.11 5.29 8.82
N HIS A 138 -3.87 5.48 9.28
CA HIS A 138 -3.58 5.87 10.65
C HIS A 138 -3.72 7.39 10.88
N TYR A 139 -3.30 8.23 9.93
CA TYR A 139 -3.27 9.69 10.12
C TYR A 139 -4.40 10.45 9.39
N ALA A 140 -4.58 10.17 8.10
CA ALA A 140 -5.56 10.89 7.28
C ALA A 140 -7.02 10.46 7.57
N TYR A 141 -7.25 9.19 7.94
CA TYR A 141 -8.60 8.67 8.22
C TYR A 141 -9.32 9.43 9.34
N TRP A 142 -8.61 9.81 10.40
CA TRP A 142 -9.19 10.54 11.51
C TRP A 142 -9.47 12.00 11.19
N ASN A 143 -8.83 12.52 10.15
CA ASN A 143 -8.98 13.90 9.71
C ASN A 143 -10.09 14.08 8.66
N LEU A 144 -10.55 12.98 8.06
CA LEU A 144 -11.68 12.95 7.11
C LEU A 144 -13.03 13.22 7.80
N SER A 145 -13.94 13.88 7.08
CA SER A 145 -15.33 14.08 7.49
C SER A 145 -16.09 12.75 7.66
N LYS A 146 -17.12 12.72 8.52
CA LYS A 146 -17.92 11.49 8.75
C LYS A 146 -18.59 11.00 7.47
N ALA A 147 -19.07 11.93 6.64
CA ALA A 147 -19.71 11.63 5.38
C ALA A 147 -18.70 11.01 4.39
N ALA A 148 -17.50 11.58 4.25
CA ALA A 148 -16.46 11.03 3.38
C ALA A 148 -16.05 9.62 3.81
N ARG A 149 -15.92 9.34 5.12
CA ARG A 149 -15.63 7.98 5.62
C ARG A 149 -16.67 6.96 5.17
N THR A 150 -17.95 7.33 5.17
CA THR A 150 -19.04 6.45 4.73
C THR A 150 -19.00 6.23 3.21
N GLN A 151 -18.78 7.30 2.44
CA GLN A 151 -18.63 7.20 0.98
C GLN A 151 -17.40 6.39 0.58
N THR A 152 -16.24 6.60 1.20
CA THR A 152 -15.04 5.80 0.95
C THR A 152 -15.32 4.32 1.19
N LYS A 153 -15.98 3.96 2.30
CA LYS A 153 -16.36 2.56 2.58
C LYS A 153 -17.29 2.00 1.50
N PHE A 154 -18.27 2.79 1.07
CA PHE A 154 -19.19 2.40 0.00
C PHE A 154 -18.45 2.15 -1.32
N VAL A 155 -17.62 3.10 -1.76
CA VAL A 155 -16.83 3.00 -2.99
C VAL A 155 -15.90 1.78 -2.93
N LEU A 156 -15.17 1.59 -1.83
CA LEU A 156 -14.30 0.42 -1.65
C LEU A 156 -15.09 -0.90 -1.69
N LYS A 157 -16.30 -0.93 -1.12
CA LYS A 157 -17.15 -2.13 -1.14
C LYS A 157 -17.65 -2.45 -2.54
N VAL A 158 -18.03 -1.43 -3.33
CA VAL A 158 -18.44 -1.60 -4.72
C VAL A 158 -17.26 -2.12 -5.55
N LEU A 159 -16.08 -1.50 -5.42
CA LEU A 159 -14.87 -1.96 -6.12
C LEU A 159 -14.51 -3.41 -5.77
N ALA A 160 -14.55 -3.76 -4.48
CA ALA A 160 -14.29 -5.13 -4.03
C ALA A 160 -15.32 -6.15 -4.52
N SER A 161 -16.55 -5.73 -4.84
CA SER A 161 -17.58 -6.62 -5.41
C SER A 161 -17.45 -6.84 -6.92
N MET A 162 -16.64 -6.02 -7.60
CA MET A 162 -16.40 -6.12 -9.04
C MET A 162 -15.17 -6.96 -9.39
N MET A 163 -14.29 -7.21 -8.40
CA MET A 163 -13.13 -8.10 -8.51
C MET A 163 -13.51 -9.51 -8.10
#